data_AF-A0A178IPQ1-F1
#
_entry.id   AF-A0A178IPQ1-F1
#
_cell.length_a   1.000
_cell.length_b   1.000
_cell.length_c   1.000
_cell.angle_alpha   90.00
_cell.angle_beta   90.00
_cell.angle_gamma   90.00
#
_symmetry.space_group_name_H-M   'P 1'
#
loop_
_entity.id
_entity.type
_entity.pdbx_description
1 polymer ?
#
loop_
_entity_poly.entity_id
_entity_poly.type
_entity_poly.pdbx_seq_one_letter_code
_entity_poly.pdbx_strand_id
1 'polypeptide(L)'
;MPDLRTPWSDFPDVLPHTSIASLKAHPAYADAKAGDFNAARAVAHALVNPTRFKWRTDFVVPVIKLDRDSVWNALPLGMADAISTFSGAKVVTTVFQSNIVHQSDANAVSRIVNQPLFEGKCPKGSYLIVDDIVSFGSTIANLRGFIESHGGKVAAASTFAAQIFATKLRPDSFTISSILRRFPHADDIIQSTTGGVSAATLTNREANFINGLSQIESIRNPLIPTHRVIKNSI
;
A
#
# COMPACT_ATOMS: atom_id res chain seq x y z
N MET A 1 -10.55 -18.98 3.03
CA MET A 1 -9.30 -18.40 3.55
C MET A 1 -9.65 -17.14 4.31
N PRO A 2 -8.92 -16.74 5.37
CA PRO A 2 -9.18 -15.46 6.02
C PRO A 2 -8.98 -14.31 5.01
N ASP A 3 -9.75 -13.24 5.14
CA ASP A 3 -9.62 -12.07 4.26
C ASP A 3 -8.24 -11.43 4.42
N LEU A 4 -7.62 -11.11 3.29
CA LEU A 4 -6.30 -10.46 3.22
C LEU A 4 -6.34 -9.00 3.70
N ARG A 5 -7.54 -8.42 3.73
CA ARG A 5 -7.80 -7.01 4.01
C ARG A 5 -8.95 -6.86 4.99
N THR A 6 -8.98 -5.72 5.66
CA THR A 6 -10.08 -5.36 6.56
C THR A 6 -10.99 -4.29 5.95
N PRO A 7 -12.29 -4.24 6.30
CA PRO A 7 -13.21 -3.22 5.82
C PRO A 7 -12.71 -1.79 6.09
N TRP A 8 -12.93 -0.87 5.14
CA TRP A 8 -12.38 0.49 5.20
C TRP A 8 -12.94 1.39 6.29
N SER A 9 -14.19 1.17 6.72
CA SER A 9 -14.86 2.04 7.71
C SER A 9 -14.70 3.53 7.34
N ASP A 10 -14.14 4.35 8.23
CA ASP A 10 -13.88 5.78 8.09
C ASP A 10 -12.42 6.13 7.73
N PHE A 11 -11.67 5.19 7.14
CA PHE A 11 -10.25 5.38 6.80
C PHE A 11 -10.03 6.67 5.98
N PRO A 12 -9.14 7.57 6.42
CA PRO A 12 -8.96 8.88 5.79
C PRO A 12 -8.22 8.77 4.46
N ASP A 13 -8.31 9.83 3.66
CA ASP A 13 -7.46 9.99 2.48
C ASP A 13 -5.98 9.99 2.89
N VAL A 14 -5.16 9.32 2.07
CA VAL A 14 -3.70 9.31 2.21
C VAL A 14 -3.16 10.74 2.11
N LEU A 15 -2.21 11.08 2.98
CA LEU A 15 -1.53 12.38 2.97
C LEU A 15 -0.25 12.32 2.11
N PRO A 16 -0.24 12.85 0.88
CA PRO A 16 1.01 13.04 0.12
C PRO A 16 1.70 14.33 0.58
N HIS A 17 3.01 14.32 0.72
CA HIS A 17 3.78 15.51 1.12
C HIS A 17 4.25 16.38 -0.07
N THR A 18 4.41 15.79 -1.25
CA THR A 18 4.90 16.46 -2.45
C THR A 18 4.33 15.85 -3.74
N SER A 19 4.76 16.35 -4.90
CA SER A 19 4.45 15.75 -6.21
C SER A 19 5.44 14.65 -6.57
N ILE A 20 5.04 13.73 -7.47
CA ILE A 20 5.95 12.70 -7.99
C ILE A 20 7.15 13.33 -8.71
N ALA A 21 6.92 14.42 -9.45
CA ALA A 21 7.98 15.14 -10.16
C ALA A 21 9.01 15.72 -9.17
N SER A 22 8.54 16.41 -8.13
CA SER A 22 9.38 16.99 -7.09
C SER A 22 10.15 15.93 -6.29
N LEU A 23 9.50 14.81 -5.95
CA LEU A 23 10.16 13.69 -5.29
C LEU A 23 11.30 13.13 -6.15
N LYS A 24 11.03 12.85 -7.43
CA LYS A 24 12.04 12.29 -8.36
C LYS A 24 13.15 13.27 -8.72
N ALA A 25 12.90 14.58 -8.62
CA ALA A 25 13.90 15.61 -8.85
C ALA A 25 14.86 15.83 -7.67
N HIS A 26 14.58 15.27 -6.49
CA HIS A 26 15.46 15.40 -5.34
C HIS A 26 16.81 14.71 -5.62
N PRO A 27 17.98 15.36 -5.40
CA PRO A 27 19.28 14.79 -5.76
C PRO A 27 19.56 13.41 -5.15
N ALA A 28 19.14 13.22 -3.89
CA ALA A 28 19.29 11.95 -3.18
C ALA A 28 18.21 10.89 -3.50
N TYR A 29 17.28 11.15 -4.42
CA TYR A 29 16.17 10.23 -4.72
C TYR A 29 16.66 8.88 -5.26
N ALA A 30 17.61 8.90 -6.19
CA ALA A 30 18.11 7.67 -6.82
C ALA A 30 18.79 6.75 -5.80
N ASP A 31 19.70 7.29 -4.99
CA ASP A 31 20.41 6.53 -3.96
C ASP A 31 19.45 6.03 -2.87
N ALA A 32 18.49 6.86 -2.45
CA ALA A 32 17.44 6.46 -1.51
C ALA A 32 16.58 5.32 -2.06
N LYS A 33 16.22 5.40 -3.34
CA LYS A 33 15.45 4.36 -4.02
C LYS A 33 16.25 3.05 -4.15
N ALA A 34 17.58 3.16 -4.24
CA ALA A 34 18.53 2.05 -4.29
C ALA A 34 18.96 1.53 -2.90
N GLY A 35 18.36 2.03 -1.81
CA GLY A 35 18.54 1.48 -0.46
C GLY A 35 19.46 2.28 0.46
N ASP A 36 20.01 3.42 0.02
CA ASP A 36 20.79 4.30 0.88
C ASP A 36 19.88 5.01 1.90
N PHE A 37 20.03 4.64 3.17
CA PHE A 37 19.23 5.21 4.25
C PHE A 37 19.56 6.68 4.55
N ASN A 38 20.82 7.11 4.42
CA ASN A 38 21.18 8.53 4.62
C ASN A 38 20.59 9.40 3.52
N ALA A 39 20.62 8.92 2.28
CA ALA A 39 19.94 9.55 1.16
C ALA A 39 18.41 9.63 1.42
N ALA A 40 17.80 8.54 1.91
CA ALA A 40 16.38 8.54 2.25
C ALA A 40 16.02 9.53 3.37
N ARG A 41 16.87 9.67 4.39
CA ARG A 41 16.70 10.70 5.42
C ARG A 41 16.80 12.11 4.85
N ALA A 42 17.75 12.36 3.95
CA ALA A 42 17.86 13.65 3.27
C ALA A 42 16.59 14.00 2.48
N VAL A 43 16.04 13.05 1.71
CA VAL A 43 14.76 13.20 1.01
C VAL A 43 13.62 13.48 2.00
N ALA A 44 13.56 12.73 3.10
CA ALA A 44 12.52 12.87 4.12
C ALA A 44 12.54 14.24 4.80
N HIS A 45 13.72 14.70 5.24
CA HIS A 45 13.89 16.01 5.85
C HIS A 45 13.51 17.16 4.91
N ALA A 46 13.77 17.03 3.61
CA ALA A 46 13.45 18.06 2.63
C ALA A 46 11.95 18.12 2.27
N LEU A 47 11.27 16.97 2.24
CA LEU A 47 9.93 16.88 1.64
C LEU A 47 8.80 16.62 2.64
N VAL A 48 9.07 15.94 3.76
CA VAL A 48 8.03 15.69 4.78
C VAL A 48 7.69 17.01 5.46
N ASN A 49 6.40 17.35 5.45
CA ASN A 49 5.89 18.54 6.12
C ASN A 49 5.16 18.16 7.42
N PRO A 50 5.77 18.41 8.60
CA PRO A 50 5.19 18.04 9.89
C PRO A 50 3.86 18.74 10.20
N THR A 51 3.63 19.96 9.68
CA THR A 51 2.43 20.74 10.02
C THR A 51 1.14 20.17 9.43
N ARG A 52 1.25 19.30 8.42
CA ARG A 52 0.11 18.60 7.81
C ARG A 52 -0.25 17.31 8.55
N PHE A 53 0.59 16.88 9.50
CA PHE A 53 0.39 15.66 10.26
C PHE A 53 -0.57 15.90 11.42
N LYS A 54 -1.66 15.13 11.47
CA LYS A 54 -2.75 15.31 12.44
C LYS A 54 -3.05 14.09 13.30
N TRP A 55 -2.37 12.97 13.04
CA TRP A 55 -2.62 11.72 13.73
C TRP A 55 -1.69 11.57 14.92
N ARG A 56 -2.19 11.02 16.02
CA ARG A 56 -1.35 10.55 17.14
C ARG A 56 -1.44 9.04 17.13
N THR A 57 -0.30 8.40 16.86
CA THR A 57 -0.20 6.94 16.77
C THR A 57 0.95 6.45 17.64
N ASP A 58 0.84 5.23 18.15
CA ASP A 58 1.92 4.59 18.92
C ASP A 58 3.11 4.24 18.02
N PHE A 59 2.80 3.88 16.77
CA PHE A 59 3.75 3.37 15.79
C PHE A 59 3.67 4.07 14.44
N VAL A 60 4.81 4.13 13.75
CA VAL A 60 4.92 4.39 12.31
C VAL A 60 5.52 3.14 11.67
N VAL A 61 4.85 2.58 10.67
CA VAL A 61 5.30 1.39 9.96
C VAL A 61 5.61 1.73 8.50
N PRO A 62 6.89 1.70 8.10
CA PRO A 62 7.26 1.84 6.71
C PRO A 62 6.88 0.59 5.92
N VAL A 63 6.47 0.80 4.67
CA VAL A 63 6.37 -0.27 3.67
C VAL A 63 7.78 -0.73 3.32
N ILE A 64 8.25 -1.79 3.97
CA ILE A 64 9.53 -2.44 3.69
C ILE A 64 9.29 -3.50 2.62
N LYS A 65 9.81 -3.28 1.39
CA LYS A 65 9.66 -4.19 0.25
C LYS A 65 10.93 -4.22 -0.61
N LEU A 66 11.22 -5.39 -1.18
CA LEU A 66 12.16 -5.53 -2.29
C LEU A 66 11.49 -5.09 -3.59
N ASP A 67 12.24 -4.38 -4.43
CA ASP A 67 11.82 -4.11 -5.80
C ASP A 67 12.07 -5.31 -6.74
N ARG A 68 11.93 -5.11 -8.05
CA ARG A 68 12.09 -6.19 -9.04
C ARG A 68 13.53 -6.69 -9.14
N ASP A 69 14.49 -5.82 -8.86
CA ASP A 69 15.92 -6.11 -8.95
C ASP A 69 16.45 -6.61 -7.61
N SER A 70 15.55 -6.94 -6.67
CA SER A 70 15.86 -7.37 -5.30
C SER A 70 16.65 -6.33 -4.52
N VAL A 71 16.40 -5.04 -4.79
CA VAL A 71 16.95 -3.91 -4.07
C VAL A 71 15.92 -3.39 -3.07
N TRP A 72 16.36 -3.10 -1.86
CA TRP A 72 15.51 -2.49 -0.83
C TRP A 72 15.29 -1.01 -1.14
N ASN A 73 14.04 -0.57 -1.10
CA ASN A 73 13.71 0.85 -1.20
C ASN A 73 13.78 1.51 0.18
N ALA A 74 14.75 2.41 0.42
CA ALA A 74 14.90 3.06 1.71
C ALA A 74 13.96 4.26 1.94
N LEU A 75 13.24 4.74 0.90
CA LEU A 75 12.36 5.91 1.00
C LEU A 75 11.31 5.80 2.12
N PRO A 76 10.50 4.72 2.23
CA PRO A 76 9.54 4.59 3.32
C PRO A 76 10.19 4.61 4.69
N LEU A 77 11.37 4.01 4.83
CA LEU A 77 12.13 3.97 6.09
C LEU A 77 12.63 5.36 6.49
N GLY A 78 13.21 6.13 5.55
CA GLY A 78 13.60 7.52 5.79
C GLY A 78 12.41 8.40 6.19
N MET A 79 11.25 8.19 5.57
CA MET A 79 10.02 8.89 5.95
C MET A 79 9.55 8.52 7.36
N ALA A 80 9.62 7.23 7.73
CA ALA A 80 9.29 6.79 9.08
C ALA A 80 10.22 7.39 10.14
N ASP A 81 11.52 7.46 9.86
CA ASP A 81 12.52 8.11 10.72
C ASP A 81 12.19 9.59 10.96
N ALA A 82 11.93 10.35 9.88
CA ALA A 82 11.56 11.76 9.98
C ALA A 82 10.25 11.97 10.77
N ILE A 83 9.22 11.15 10.52
CA ILE A 83 7.93 11.26 11.23
C ILE A 83 8.06 10.88 12.70
N SER A 84 8.82 9.83 13.03
CA SER A 84 9.01 9.42 14.43
C SER A 84 9.65 10.53 15.26
N THR A 85 10.59 11.28 14.67
CA THR A 85 11.30 12.39 15.33
C THR A 85 10.35 13.48 15.85
N PHE A 86 9.33 13.88 15.08
CA PHE A 86 8.41 14.95 15.51
C PHE A 86 7.10 14.45 16.12
N SER A 87 6.68 13.21 15.84
CA SER A 87 5.43 12.65 16.38
C SER A 87 5.61 11.91 17.71
N GLY A 88 6.82 11.44 18.00
CA GLY A 88 7.12 10.56 19.15
C GLY A 88 6.70 9.10 18.95
N ALA A 89 6.11 8.76 17.80
CA ALA A 89 5.72 7.39 17.46
C ALA A 89 6.96 6.51 17.24
N LYS A 90 6.89 5.23 17.61
CA LYS A 90 8.00 4.27 17.43
C LYS A 90 7.99 3.69 16.03
N VAL A 91 9.16 3.59 15.39
CA VAL A 91 9.27 2.96 14.07
C VAL A 91 9.20 1.44 14.20
N VAL A 92 8.32 0.79 13.42
CA VAL A 92 8.18 -0.67 13.36
C VAL A 92 8.80 -1.20 12.07
N THR A 93 10.02 -1.73 12.16
CA THR A 93 10.76 -2.30 11.01
C THR A 93 10.65 -3.82 10.91
N THR A 94 9.92 -4.46 11.83
CA THR A 94 9.74 -5.91 11.89
C THR A 94 8.67 -6.44 10.95
N VAL A 95 8.01 -5.57 10.17
CA VAL A 95 6.97 -5.92 9.19
C VAL A 95 7.49 -5.62 7.80
N PHE A 96 7.44 -6.61 6.91
CA PHE A 96 7.96 -6.51 5.55
C PHE A 96 7.08 -7.25 4.55
N GLN A 97 7.14 -6.84 3.29
CA GLN A 97 6.46 -7.52 2.19
C GLN A 97 7.22 -8.81 1.84
N SER A 98 6.57 -9.97 1.92
CA SER A 98 7.19 -11.28 1.75
C SER A 98 7.17 -11.81 0.31
N ASN A 99 6.59 -11.06 -0.63
CA ASN A 99 6.59 -11.41 -2.05
C ASN A 99 7.02 -10.23 -2.95
N ILE A 100 7.67 -10.52 -4.07
CA ILE A 100 7.92 -9.55 -5.13
C ILE A 100 6.71 -9.56 -6.07
N VAL A 101 6.02 -8.44 -6.15
CA VAL A 101 4.84 -8.26 -6.99
C VAL A 101 5.28 -7.73 -8.36
N HIS A 102 5.22 -8.59 -9.38
CA HIS A 102 5.47 -8.19 -10.77
C HIS A 102 4.28 -7.40 -11.31
N GLN A 103 4.37 -6.08 -11.30
CA GLN A 103 3.36 -5.20 -11.91
C GLN A 103 3.80 -4.88 -13.33
N SER A 104 3.31 -5.54 -14.37
CA SER A 104 3.62 -5.03 -15.72
C SER A 104 3.01 -3.63 -15.87
N ASP A 105 3.80 -2.64 -16.27
CA ASP A 105 3.33 -1.24 -16.31
C ASP A 105 2.13 -1.05 -17.23
N ALA A 106 2.00 -1.94 -18.21
CA ALA A 106 0.93 -1.98 -19.21
C ALA A 106 -0.38 -2.68 -18.77
N ASN A 107 -0.46 -3.32 -17.59
CA ASN A 107 -1.66 -4.08 -17.24
C ASN A 107 -2.21 -3.76 -15.84
N ALA A 108 -3.26 -2.94 -15.78
CA ALA A 108 -4.02 -2.63 -14.55
C ALA A 108 -4.58 -3.89 -13.86
N VAL A 109 -4.88 -4.95 -14.62
CA VAL A 109 -5.31 -6.24 -14.05
C VAL A 109 -4.21 -6.84 -13.18
N SER A 110 -2.94 -6.75 -13.59
CA SER A 110 -1.82 -7.29 -12.79
C SER A 110 -1.71 -6.64 -11.41
N ARG A 111 -2.11 -5.36 -11.29
CA ARG A 111 -2.12 -4.62 -10.02
C ARG A 111 -3.25 -5.03 -9.08
N ILE A 112 -4.28 -5.68 -9.62
CA ILE A 112 -5.41 -6.24 -8.87
C ILE A 112 -5.15 -7.70 -8.52
N VAL A 113 -4.63 -8.48 -9.46
CA VAL A 113 -4.40 -9.93 -9.25
C VAL A 113 -3.24 -10.15 -8.30
N ASN A 114 -2.12 -9.46 -8.50
CA ASN A 114 -0.92 -9.67 -7.70
C ASN A 114 -0.96 -8.84 -6.42
N GLN A 115 -1.41 -9.47 -5.35
CA GLN A 115 -1.54 -8.86 -4.03
C GLN A 115 -0.22 -8.90 -3.25
N PRO A 116 0.21 -7.78 -2.65
CA PRO A 116 1.31 -7.76 -1.68
C PRO A 116 0.96 -8.62 -0.45
N LEU A 117 1.87 -9.49 -0.04
CA LEU A 117 1.75 -10.28 1.18
C LEU A 117 2.74 -9.73 2.20
N PHE A 118 2.34 -9.71 3.46
CA PHE A 118 3.15 -9.18 4.56
C PHE A 118 3.37 -10.24 5.62
N GLU A 119 4.55 -10.20 6.21
CA GLU A 119 4.96 -11.05 7.32
C GLU A 119 5.66 -10.19 8.39
N GLY A 120 5.85 -10.80 9.56
CA GLY A 120 6.60 -10.20 10.65
C GLY A 120 5.80 -10.01 11.93
N LYS A 121 6.33 -9.17 12.83
CA LYS A 121 5.74 -8.92 14.16
C LYS A 121 5.11 -7.54 14.21
N CYS A 122 3.85 -7.47 14.61
CA CYS A 122 3.10 -6.23 14.85
C CYS A 122 2.86 -6.06 16.37
N PRO A 123 3.54 -5.13 17.04
CA PRO A 123 3.13 -4.69 18.37
C PRO A 123 1.65 -4.28 18.44
N LYS A 124 0.97 -4.52 19.57
CA LYS A 124 -0.39 -4.00 19.75
C LYS A 124 -0.35 -2.48 19.91
N GLY A 125 -1.22 -1.77 19.19
CA GLY A 125 -1.31 -0.32 19.25
C GLY A 125 -1.83 0.29 17.94
N SER A 126 -1.77 1.61 17.87
CA SER A 126 -2.20 2.40 16.72
C SER A 126 -1.04 2.70 15.76
N TYR A 127 -1.32 2.65 14.46
CA TYR A 127 -0.32 2.71 13.39
C TYR A 127 -0.60 3.83 12.39
N LEU A 128 0.47 4.49 11.96
CA LEU A 128 0.54 5.20 10.69
C LEU A 128 1.35 4.36 9.69
N ILE A 129 0.77 4.02 8.54
CA ILE A 129 1.52 3.42 7.43
C ILE A 129 2.24 4.53 6.65
N VAL A 130 3.49 4.30 6.25
CA VAL A 130 4.20 5.19 5.33
C VAL A 130 4.79 4.45 4.12
N ASP A 131 4.65 5.03 2.93
CA ASP A 131 5.20 4.48 1.67
C ASP A 131 5.76 5.62 0.80
N ASP A 132 6.42 5.28 -0.31
CA ASP A 132 6.97 6.28 -1.23
C ASP A 132 5.88 6.93 -2.10
N ILE A 133 5.21 6.13 -2.93
CA ILE A 133 4.19 6.59 -3.88
C ILE A 133 2.98 5.68 -3.80
N VAL A 134 1.82 6.26 -3.47
CA VAL A 134 0.55 5.55 -3.61
C VAL A 134 0.05 5.60 -5.05
N SER A 135 -0.29 4.43 -5.60
CA SER A 135 -0.91 4.25 -6.92
C SER A 135 -2.29 3.62 -6.79
N PHE A 136 -2.41 2.29 -6.94
CA PHE A 136 -3.66 1.55 -6.71
C PHE A 136 -4.01 1.42 -5.23
N GLY A 137 -3.02 1.54 -4.34
CA GLY A 137 -3.23 1.47 -2.89
C GLY A 137 -3.30 0.05 -2.32
N SER A 138 -3.13 -0.99 -3.13
CA SER A 138 -3.14 -2.39 -2.68
C SER A 138 -2.09 -2.66 -1.60
N THR A 139 -0.88 -2.11 -1.74
CA THR A 139 0.17 -2.23 -0.72
C THR A 139 -0.28 -1.70 0.65
N ILE A 140 -0.90 -0.52 0.70
CA ILE A 140 -1.40 0.07 1.95
C ILE A 140 -2.59 -0.74 2.48
N ALA A 141 -3.52 -1.16 1.62
CA ALA A 141 -4.69 -1.94 2.00
C ALA A 141 -4.30 -3.29 2.62
N ASN A 142 -3.33 -3.99 2.03
CA ASN A 142 -2.88 -5.30 2.50
C ASN A 142 -2.04 -5.19 3.77
N LEU A 143 -1.15 -4.19 3.87
CA LEU A 143 -0.41 -3.94 5.11
C LEU A 143 -1.35 -3.58 6.25
N ARG A 144 -2.40 -2.79 5.97
CA ARG A 144 -3.44 -2.52 6.96
C ARG A 144 -4.16 -3.80 7.39
N GLY A 145 -4.58 -4.63 6.44
CA GLY A 145 -5.21 -5.92 6.74
C GLY A 145 -4.34 -6.78 7.65
N PHE A 146 -3.05 -6.91 7.31
CA PHE A 146 -2.07 -7.64 8.10
C PHE A 146 -1.91 -7.07 9.52
N ILE A 147 -1.76 -5.75 9.68
CA ILE A 147 -1.61 -5.14 11.01
C ILE A 147 -2.85 -5.36 11.87
N GLU A 148 -4.04 -5.16 11.30
CA GLU A 148 -5.31 -5.29 12.01
C GLU A 148 -5.63 -6.75 12.37
N SER A 149 -5.28 -7.71 11.52
CA SER A 149 -5.40 -9.14 11.83
C SER A 149 -4.46 -9.59 12.97
N HIS A 150 -3.43 -8.81 13.28
CA HIS A 150 -2.50 -9.05 14.40
C HIS A 150 -2.81 -8.20 15.63
N GLY A 151 -3.99 -7.57 15.69
CA GLY A 151 -4.46 -6.80 16.84
C GLY A 151 -3.93 -5.37 16.94
N GLY A 152 -3.33 -4.85 15.86
CA GLY A 152 -3.07 -3.43 15.70
C GLY A 152 -4.30 -2.67 15.17
N LYS A 153 -4.21 -1.34 15.12
CA LYS A 153 -5.23 -0.48 14.49
C LYS A 153 -4.54 0.53 13.57
N VAL A 154 -4.82 0.52 12.28
CA VAL A 154 -4.24 1.53 11.38
C VAL A 154 -5.13 2.76 11.34
N ALA A 155 -4.60 3.88 11.81
CA ALA A 155 -5.33 5.15 11.88
C ALA A 155 -5.32 5.90 10.54
N ALA A 156 -4.20 5.82 9.81
CA ALA A 156 -4.01 6.54 8.54
C ALA A 156 -2.80 6.00 7.76
N ALA A 157 -2.63 6.54 6.56
CA ALA A 157 -1.41 6.38 5.77
C ALA A 157 -0.91 7.73 5.24
N SER A 158 0.40 7.86 5.11
CA SER A 158 1.08 9.03 4.54
C SER A 158 2.10 8.58 3.49
N THR A 159 2.31 9.36 2.44
CA THR A 159 3.32 9.05 1.42
C THR A 159 4.11 10.27 1.01
N PHE A 160 5.26 10.09 0.36
CA PHE A 160 5.93 11.22 -0.28
C PHE A 160 5.04 11.81 -1.38
N ALA A 161 4.52 10.97 -2.27
CA ALA A 161 3.67 11.42 -3.36
C ALA A 161 2.52 10.46 -3.63
N ALA A 162 1.59 10.89 -4.48
CA ALA A 162 0.45 10.11 -4.93
C ALA A 162 0.27 10.27 -6.43
N GLN A 163 -0.17 9.20 -7.11
CA GLN A 163 -0.70 9.35 -8.46
C GLN A 163 -2.03 10.13 -8.43
N ILE A 164 -2.41 10.73 -9.55
CA ILE A 164 -3.65 11.53 -9.68
C ILE A 164 -4.87 10.70 -9.23
N PHE A 165 -5.63 11.17 -8.24
CA PHE A 165 -6.76 10.44 -7.64
C PHE A 165 -6.40 9.15 -6.86
N ALA A 166 -5.16 8.98 -6.42
CA ALA A 166 -4.74 7.81 -5.62
C ALA A 166 -4.87 8.01 -4.10
N THR A 167 -5.13 9.23 -3.62
CA THR A 167 -5.18 9.51 -2.17
C THR A 167 -6.41 8.91 -1.50
N LYS A 168 -7.55 8.88 -2.20
CA LYS A 168 -8.78 8.25 -1.70
C LYS A 168 -8.70 6.75 -1.89
N LEU A 169 -8.39 6.02 -0.81
CA LEU A 169 -8.30 4.56 -0.83
C LEU A 169 -9.66 3.87 -0.65
N ARG A 170 -10.57 4.47 0.11
CA ARG A 170 -11.91 3.91 0.33
C ARG A 170 -12.79 4.16 -0.90
N PRO A 171 -13.35 3.11 -1.53
CA PRO A 171 -14.38 3.26 -2.56
C PRO A 171 -15.63 3.95 -2.02
N ASP A 172 -16.38 4.60 -2.89
CA ASP A 172 -17.74 5.02 -2.56
C ASP A 172 -18.68 3.79 -2.44
N SER A 173 -19.63 3.81 -1.50
CA SER A 173 -20.60 2.72 -1.33
C SER A 173 -21.45 2.48 -2.58
N PHE A 174 -21.71 3.53 -3.36
CA PHE A 174 -22.38 3.42 -4.66
C PHE A 174 -21.55 2.60 -5.65
N THR A 175 -20.24 2.78 -5.70
CA THR A 175 -19.34 2.01 -6.58
C THR A 175 -19.38 0.53 -6.22
N ILE A 176 -19.32 0.19 -4.93
CA ILE A 176 -19.42 -1.22 -4.49
C ILE A 176 -20.79 -1.79 -4.83
N SER A 177 -21.87 -1.06 -4.54
CA SER A 177 -23.24 -1.48 -4.88
C SER A 177 -23.41 -1.69 -6.39
N SER A 178 -22.79 -0.85 -7.21
CA SER A 178 -22.79 -0.97 -8.67
C SER A 178 -22.08 -2.25 -9.13
N ILE A 179 -20.90 -2.56 -8.57
CA ILE A 179 -20.16 -3.80 -8.88
C ILE A 179 -21.02 -5.03 -8.58
N LEU A 180 -21.57 -5.11 -7.36
CA LEU A 180 -22.37 -6.27 -6.92
C LEU A 180 -23.66 -6.43 -7.74
N ARG A 181 -24.28 -5.33 -8.17
CA ARG A 181 -25.49 -5.36 -9.00
C ARG A 181 -25.20 -5.80 -10.44
N ARG A 182 -24.06 -5.38 -10.99
CA ARG A 182 -23.65 -5.70 -12.37
C ARG A 182 -23.07 -7.10 -12.50
N PHE A 183 -22.40 -7.57 -11.45
CA PHE A 183 -21.69 -8.85 -11.44
C PHE A 183 -22.15 -9.66 -10.22
N PRO A 184 -23.19 -10.51 -10.36
CA PRO A 184 -23.75 -11.28 -9.24
C PRO A 184 -22.77 -12.20 -8.50
N HIS A 185 -21.65 -12.58 -9.14
CA HIS A 185 -20.58 -13.40 -8.55
C HIS A 185 -19.28 -12.61 -8.29
N ALA A 186 -19.39 -11.30 -8.11
CA ALA A 186 -18.21 -10.43 -8.00
C ALA A 186 -17.26 -10.86 -6.87
N ASP A 187 -17.79 -11.08 -5.67
CA ASP A 187 -16.98 -11.44 -4.52
C ASP A 187 -16.21 -12.75 -4.73
N ASP A 188 -16.86 -13.79 -5.23
CA ASP A 188 -16.20 -15.08 -5.51
C ASP A 188 -15.10 -14.94 -6.56
N ILE A 189 -15.36 -14.15 -7.61
CA ILE A 189 -14.39 -13.93 -8.70
C ILE A 189 -13.21 -13.11 -8.21
N ILE A 190 -13.44 -12.04 -7.45
CA ILE A 190 -12.39 -11.20 -6.87
C ILE A 190 -11.59 -12.03 -5.87
N GLN A 191 -12.24 -12.74 -4.95
CA GLN A 191 -11.57 -13.49 -3.89
C GLN A 191 -10.70 -14.61 -4.46
N SER A 192 -11.24 -15.40 -5.41
CA SER A 192 -10.48 -16.46 -6.08
C SER A 192 -9.33 -15.93 -6.94
N THR A 193 -9.47 -14.75 -7.55
CA THR A 193 -8.44 -14.15 -8.40
C THR A 193 -7.32 -13.49 -7.60
N THR A 194 -7.67 -12.85 -6.48
CA THR A 194 -6.73 -12.06 -5.66
C THR A 194 -6.12 -12.85 -4.52
N GLY A 195 -6.65 -14.03 -4.21
CA GLY A 195 -6.20 -14.85 -3.09
C GLY A 195 -6.67 -14.34 -1.72
N GLY A 196 -7.77 -13.57 -1.65
CA GLY A 196 -8.36 -13.16 -0.37
C GLY A 196 -8.87 -11.71 -0.27
N VAL A 197 -9.07 -10.99 -1.38
CA VAL A 197 -9.75 -9.68 -1.38
C VAL A 197 -11.23 -9.88 -1.69
N SER A 198 -12.10 -9.11 -1.03
CA SER A 198 -13.54 -9.03 -1.30
C SER A 198 -13.90 -7.68 -1.91
N ALA A 199 -15.07 -7.55 -2.54
CA ALA A 199 -15.54 -6.28 -3.10
C ALA A 199 -15.56 -5.17 -2.04
N ALA A 200 -15.96 -5.50 -0.80
CA ALA A 200 -16.02 -4.56 0.32
C ALA A 200 -14.63 -4.03 0.76
N THR A 201 -13.55 -4.72 0.39
CA THR A 201 -12.17 -4.40 0.78
C THR A 201 -11.29 -3.96 -0.40
N LEU A 202 -11.87 -3.81 -1.59
CA LEU A 202 -11.21 -3.20 -2.74
C LEU A 202 -10.78 -1.77 -2.42
N THR A 203 -9.65 -1.32 -2.95
CA THR A 203 -9.34 0.11 -2.96
C THR A 203 -10.23 0.84 -3.96
N ASN A 204 -10.37 2.15 -3.83
CA ASN A 204 -11.18 2.98 -4.72
C ASN A 204 -10.78 2.79 -6.18
N ARG A 205 -9.48 2.69 -6.47
CA ARG A 205 -9.02 2.47 -7.85
C ARG A 205 -9.31 1.08 -8.37
N GLU A 206 -9.13 0.04 -7.55
CA GLU A 206 -9.48 -1.33 -7.94
C GLU A 206 -10.99 -1.45 -8.17
N ALA A 207 -11.82 -0.85 -7.30
CA ALA A 207 -13.27 -0.81 -7.44
C ALA A 207 -13.71 -0.07 -8.72
N ASN A 208 -13.15 1.11 -9.00
CA ASN A 208 -13.47 1.82 -10.23
C ASN A 208 -12.99 1.07 -11.48
N PHE A 209 -11.84 0.40 -11.41
CA PHE A 209 -11.38 -0.46 -12.51
C PHE A 209 -12.35 -1.61 -12.77
N ILE A 210 -12.72 -2.37 -11.73
CA ILE A 210 -13.65 -3.50 -11.83
C ILE A 210 -15.01 -3.03 -12.32
N ASN A 211 -15.52 -1.92 -11.79
CA ASN A 211 -16.75 -1.30 -12.25
C ASN A 211 -16.61 -0.80 -13.71
N GLY A 212 -15.42 -0.55 -14.23
CA GLY A 212 -15.22 -0.18 -15.63
C GLY A 212 -15.32 -1.36 -16.61
N LEU A 213 -15.29 -2.60 -16.13
CA LEU A 213 -15.21 -3.79 -16.99
C LEU A 213 -16.55 -4.09 -17.68
N SER A 214 -16.48 -4.63 -18.89
CA SER A 214 -17.65 -5.20 -19.57
C SER A 214 -18.07 -6.53 -18.94
N GLN A 215 -17.09 -7.36 -18.57
CA GLN A 215 -17.25 -8.66 -17.93
C GLN A 215 -16.20 -8.80 -16.85
N ILE A 216 -16.58 -9.27 -15.67
CA ILE A 216 -15.66 -9.36 -14.53
C ILE A 216 -14.62 -10.48 -14.74
N GLU A 217 -14.95 -11.50 -15.52
CA GLU A 217 -14.09 -12.63 -15.86
C GLU A 217 -12.76 -12.20 -16.49
N SER A 218 -12.69 -10.99 -17.07
CA SER A 218 -11.44 -10.46 -17.64
C SER A 218 -10.32 -10.28 -16.62
N ILE A 219 -10.61 -10.29 -15.32
CA ILE A 219 -9.56 -10.25 -14.28
C ILE A 219 -8.88 -11.62 -14.07
N ARG A 220 -9.51 -12.71 -14.50
CA ARG A 220 -8.96 -14.08 -14.47
C ARG A 220 -7.99 -14.29 -15.63
N ASN A 221 -6.94 -13.47 -15.75
CA ASN A 221 -5.98 -13.62 -16.84
C ASN A 221 -4.83 -14.57 -16.44
N PRO A 222 -4.73 -15.78 -17.01
CA PRO A 222 -3.71 -16.76 -16.65
C PRO A 222 -2.30 -16.39 -17.12
N LEU A 223 -2.16 -15.38 -17.99
CA LEU A 223 -0.87 -14.91 -18.51
C LEU A 223 -0.20 -13.86 -17.62
N ILE A 224 -0.82 -13.49 -16.50
CA ILE A 224 -0.22 -12.57 -15.53
C ILE A 224 0.72 -13.38 -14.64
N PRO A 225 2.05 -13.14 -14.70
CA PRO A 225 2.98 -13.83 -13.82
C PRO A 225 2.60 -13.56 -12.37
N THR A 226 2.47 -14.63 -11.60
CA THR A 226 2.20 -14.55 -10.16
C THR A 226 3.46 -14.07 -9.42
N HIS A 227 3.25 -13.52 -8.24
CA HIS A 227 4.32 -13.00 -7.40
C HIS A 227 5.36 -14.05 -7.02
N ARG A 228 6.62 -13.65 -6.84
CA ARG A 228 7.68 -14.51 -6.31
C ARG A 228 7.77 -14.38 -4.80
N VAL A 229 7.61 -15.47 -4.06
CA VAL A 229 7.82 -15.47 -2.60
C VAL A 229 9.30 -15.31 -2.29
N ILE A 230 9.62 -14.42 -1.35
CA ILE A 230 10.97 -14.23 -0.81
C ILE A 230 11.23 -15.41 0.13
N LYS A 231 12.19 -16.29 -0.22
CA LYS A 231 12.60 -17.36 0.68
C LYS A 231 13.41 -16.73 1.82
N ASN A 232 12.91 -16.85 3.05
CA ASN A 232 13.65 -16.46 4.24
C ASN A 232 14.88 -17.37 4.38
N SER A 233 16.06 -16.87 3.99
CA SER A 233 17.32 -17.29 4.59
C SER A 233 17.57 -16.34 5.75
N ILE A 234 17.01 -16.65 6.91
CA ILE A 234 17.47 -16.10 8.19
C ILE A 234 18.41 -17.14 8.78
#